data_AF-A0A659Q5I0-F1
#
_entry.id   AF-A0A659Q5I0-F1
#
_cell.length_a   1.000
_cell.length_b   1.000
_cell.length_c   1.000
_cell.angle_alpha   90.00
_cell.angle_beta   90.00
_cell.angle_gamma   90.00
#
_symmetry.space_group_name_H-M   'P 1'
#
loop_
_entity.id
_entity.type
_entity.pdbx_description
1 polymer ?
#
loop_
_entity_poly.entity_id
_entity_poly.type
_entity_poly.pdbx_seq_one_letter_code
_entity_poly.pdbx_strand_id
1 'polypeptide(L)'
;SWEWNFGQAPAFSHLLDERFTWGGVELHFDVEKGVITRAQVFTDSLNPAPLEVLAERLQGCLYRADKLQETCEALIATFPEQESELRELANWVAGAVR
;
A
#
# COMPACT_ATOMS: atom_id res chain seq x y z
N SER A 1 -21.98 -9.29 8.68
CA SER A 1 -20.93 -9.64 7.70
C SER A 1 -20.04 -8.43 7.48
N TRP A 2 -18.74 -8.60 7.29
CA TRP A 2 -17.81 -7.48 7.08
C TRP A 2 -18.23 -6.58 5.88
N GLU A 3 -18.80 -7.16 4.81
CA GLU A 3 -19.44 -6.43 3.71
C GLU A 3 -20.53 -5.43 4.15
N TRP A 4 -21.23 -5.66 5.26
CA TRP A 4 -22.34 -4.80 5.69
C TRP A 4 -21.87 -3.50 6.34
N ASN A 5 -20.73 -3.53 7.06
CA ASN A 5 -20.22 -2.34 7.76
C ASN A 5 -19.26 -1.51 6.89
N PHE A 6 -18.52 -2.14 5.96
CA PHE A 6 -17.51 -1.45 5.12
C PHE A 6 -17.83 -1.44 3.63
N GLY A 7 -18.69 -2.33 3.12
CA GLY A 7 -19.13 -2.31 1.71
C GLY A 7 -20.07 -1.15 1.36
N GLN A 8 -20.54 -0.41 2.37
CA GLN A 8 -21.37 0.81 2.25
C GLN A 8 -20.56 2.09 2.50
N ALA A 9 -19.24 1.99 2.75
CA ALA A 9 -18.41 3.18 2.91
C ALA A 9 -18.48 4.03 1.62
N PRO A 10 -18.79 5.33 1.73
CA PRO A 10 -18.73 6.24 0.60
C PRO A 10 -17.35 6.20 -0.05
N ALA A 11 -17.28 6.54 -1.33
CA ALA A 11 -16.00 6.71 -2.00
C ALA A 11 -15.17 7.78 -1.27
N PHE A 12 -13.88 7.51 -1.07
CA PHE A 12 -12.94 8.46 -0.47
C PHE A 12 -11.56 8.30 -1.08
N SER A 13 -10.76 9.35 -0.97
CA SER A 13 -9.33 9.30 -1.29
C SER A 13 -8.51 9.39 -0.01
N HIS A 14 -7.36 8.70 0.05
CA HIS A 14 -6.44 8.76 1.18
C HIS A 14 -5.01 8.95 0.69
N LEU A 15 -4.33 9.95 1.25
CA LEU A 15 -2.92 10.22 1.03
C LEU A 15 -2.16 9.78 2.29
N LEU A 16 -1.17 8.92 2.09
CA LEU A 16 -0.25 8.45 3.13
C LEU A 16 1.17 8.88 2.75
N ASP A 17 1.93 9.46 3.67
CA ASP A 17 3.33 9.81 3.46
C ASP A 17 4.20 9.35 4.64
N GLU A 18 5.42 8.91 4.33
CA GLU A 18 6.41 8.53 5.34
C GLU A 18 7.83 8.74 4.83
N ARG A 19 8.72 9.15 5.74
CA ARG A 19 10.14 9.34 5.45
C ARG A 19 10.96 8.22 6.08
N PHE A 20 11.32 7.24 5.26
CA PHE A 20 12.27 6.20 5.65
C PHE A 20 13.72 6.65 5.47
N THR A 21 14.65 5.90 6.04
CA THR A 21 16.10 6.14 5.89
C THR A 21 16.57 5.96 4.45
N TRP A 22 15.85 5.17 3.66
CA TRP A 22 16.12 4.84 2.25
C TRP A 22 15.33 5.68 1.23
N GLY A 23 14.44 6.57 1.70
CA GLY A 23 13.65 7.44 0.83
C GLY A 23 12.31 7.83 1.45
N GLY A 24 11.67 8.85 0.88
CA GLY A 24 10.27 9.15 1.10
C GLY A 24 9.37 8.29 0.23
N VAL A 25 8.23 7.88 0.78
CA VAL A 25 7.16 7.20 0.04
C VAL A 25 5.85 7.93 0.30
N GLU A 26 5.18 8.31 -0.78
CA GLU A 26 3.83 8.88 -0.76
C GLU A 26 2.90 7.96 -1.55
N LEU A 27 1.80 7.52 -0.94
CA LEU A 27 0.80 6.64 -1.53
C LEU A 27 -0.54 7.37 -1.61
N HIS A 28 -1.14 7.37 -2.80
CA HIS A 28 -2.47 7.93 -3.03
C HIS A 28 -3.43 6.80 -3.37
N PHE A 29 -4.49 6.64 -2.58
CA PHE A 29 -5.54 5.67 -2.83
C PHE A 29 -6.85 6.36 -3.14
N ASP A 30 -7.52 5.93 -4.21
CA ASP A 30 -8.97 6.11 -4.36
C ASP A 30 -9.64 4.81 -3.94
N VAL A 31 -10.61 4.88 -3.02
CA VAL A 31 -11.26 3.73 -2.42
C VAL A 31 -12.76 3.80 -2.63
N GLU A 32 -13.34 2.74 -3.18
CA GLU A 32 -14.79 2.59 -3.35
C GLU A 32 -15.25 1.26 -2.78
N LYS A 33 -16.28 1.26 -1.92
CA LYS A 33 -16.82 0.05 -1.27
C LYS A 33 -15.74 -0.79 -0.56
N GLY A 34 -14.73 -0.13 0.00
CA GLY A 34 -13.61 -0.77 0.69
C GLY A 34 -12.56 -1.41 -0.23
N VAL A 35 -12.60 -1.15 -1.54
CA VAL A 35 -11.61 -1.62 -2.52
C VAL A 35 -10.83 -0.43 -3.07
N ILE A 36 -9.51 -0.54 -3.15
CA ILE A 36 -8.65 0.45 -3.80
C ILE A 36 -8.89 0.38 -5.31
N THR A 37 -9.55 1.39 -5.88
CA THR A 37 -9.82 1.48 -7.33
C THR A 37 -8.67 2.08 -8.10
N ARG A 38 -7.83 2.89 -7.44
CA ARG A 38 -6.59 3.45 -7.97
C ARG A 38 -5.56 3.57 -6.85
N ALA A 39 -4.32 3.19 -7.16
CA ALA A 39 -3.16 3.44 -6.31
C ALA A 39 -2.08 4.16 -7.12
N GLN A 40 -1.48 5.19 -6.54
CA GLN A 40 -0.30 5.85 -7.08
C GLN A 40 0.78 5.91 -6.03
N VAL A 41 2.04 5.80 -6.47
CA VAL A 41 3.20 5.96 -5.59
C VAL A 41 4.09 7.07 -6.12
N PHE A 42 4.61 7.88 -5.22
CA PHE A 42 5.66 8.85 -5.47
C PHE A 42 6.80 8.60 -4.49
N THR A 43 8.03 8.60 -4.97
CA THR A 43 9.19 8.28 -4.13
C THR A 43 10.46 8.91 -4.67
N ASP A 44 11.37 9.26 -3.76
CA ASP A 44 12.76 9.60 -4.07
C ASP A 44 13.74 8.46 -3.72
N SER A 45 13.22 7.24 -3.45
CA SER A 45 14.02 6.04 -3.28
C SER A 45 14.92 5.78 -4.48
N LEU A 46 16.15 5.35 -4.22
CA LEU A 46 17.08 4.93 -5.27
C LEU A 46 16.66 3.62 -5.95
N ASN A 47 15.72 2.87 -5.35
CA ASN A 47 15.18 1.62 -5.87
C ASN A 47 13.65 1.73 -6.03
N PRO A 48 13.14 2.44 -7.06
CA PRO A 48 11.69 2.68 -7.21
C PRO A 48 10.91 1.47 -7.72
N ALA A 49 11.57 0.51 -8.40
CA ALA A 49 10.89 -0.59 -9.08
C ALA A 49 9.94 -1.43 -8.20
N PRO A 50 10.29 -1.81 -6.95
CA PRO A 50 9.35 -2.54 -6.09
C PRO A 50 8.11 -1.71 -5.73
N LEU A 51 8.27 -0.39 -5.58
CA LEU A 51 7.19 0.54 -5.22
C LEU A 51 6.24 0.77 -6.42
N GLU A 52 6.78 0.86 -7.63
CA GLU A 52 5.97 0.93 -8.86
C GLU A 52 5.11 -0.34 -9.01
N VAL A 53 5.70 -1.51 -8.83
CA VAL A 53 4.95 -2.79 -8.86
C VAL A 53 3.94 -2.87 -7.70
N LEU A 54 4.26 -2.30 -6.53
CA LEU A 54 3.30 -2.23 -5.42
C LEU A 54 2.03 -1.48 -5.82
N ALA A 55 2.16 -0.30 -6.45
CA ALA A 55 1.02 0.49 -6.87
C ALA A 55 0.10 -0.30 -7.83
N GLU A 56 0.68 -1.03 -8.77
CA GLU A 56 -0.08 -1.91 -9.67
C GLU A 56 -0.82 -3.03 -8.92
N ARG A 57 -0.15 -3.69 -7.96
CA ARG A 57 -0.73 -4.80 -7.19
C ARG A 57 -1.79 -4.34 -6.18
N LEU A 58 -1.73 -3.10 -5.73
CA LEU A 58 -2.70 -2.53 -4.80
C LEU A 58 -4.02 -2.16 -5.49
N GLN A 59 -4.04 -1.97 -6.81
CA GLN A 59 -5.28 -1.77 -7.54
C GLN A 59 -6.14 -3.04 -7.48
N GLY A 60 -7.37 -2.90 -6.98
CA GLY A 60 -8.29 -4.01 -6.71
C GLY A 60 -8.08 -4.68 -5.35
N CYS A 61 -7.08 -4.26 -4.56
CA CYS A 61 -6.87 -4.77 -3.21
C CYS A 61 -7.92 -4.20 -2.23
N LEU A 62 -8.28 -4.99 -1.22
CA LEU A 62 -9.12 -4.49 -0.14
C LEU A 62 -8.34 -3.47 0.68
N TYR A 63 -8.97 -2.32 0.95
CA TYR A 63 -8.43 -1.29 1.82
C TYR A 63 -8.53 -1.76 3.29
N ARG A 64 -7.61 -2.64 3.69
CA ARG A 64 -7.48 -3.23 5.03
C ARG A 64 -6.02 -3.49 5.35
N ALA A 65 -5.63 -3.22 6.60
CA ALA A 65 -4.26 -3.39 7.07
C ALA A 65 -3.64 -4.77 6.74
N ASP A 66 -4.38 -5.86 6.97
CA ASP A 66 -3.90 -7.22 6.70
C ASP A 66 -3.64 -7.48 5.21
N LYS A 67 -4.50 -6.95 4.33
CA LYS A 67 -4.39 -7.14 2.88
C LYS A 67 -3.31 -6.26 2.26
N LEU A 68 -3.15 -5.03 2.74
CA LEU A 68 -2.06 -4.17 2.30
C LEU A 68 -0.71 -4.73 2.73
N GLN A 69 -0.60 -5.23 3.97
CA GLN A 69 0.62 -5.87 4.47
C GLN A 69 0.99 -7.10 3.63
N GLU A 70 0.04 -8.02 3.42
CA GLU A 70 0.23 -9.22 2.61
C GLU A 70 0.72 -8.88 1.18
N THR A 71 0.14 -7.83 0.58
CA THR A 71 0.52 -7.40 -0.78
C THR A 71 1.95 -6.85 -0.84
N CYS A 72 2.36 -6.08 0.18
CA CYS A 72 3.73 -5.58 0.29
C CYS A 72 4.73 -6.72 0.51
N GLU A 73 4.45 -7.64 1.43
CA GLU A 73 5.34 -8.76 1.74
C GLU A 73 5.49 -9.72 0.55
N ALA A 74 4.46 -9.89 -0.27
CA ALA A 74 4.52 -10.69 -1.49
C ALA A 74 5.50 -10.14 -2.55
N LEU A 75 5.93 -8.88 -2.45
CA LEU A 75 6.96 -8.31 -3.32
C LEU A 75 8.36 -8.81 -2.98
N ILE A 76 8.62 -9.24 -1.74
CA ILE A 76 9.94 -9.72 -1.29
C ILE A 76 10.40 -10.91 -2.16
N ALA A 77 9.47 -11.78 -2.56
CA ALA A 77 9.78 -12.90 -3.45
C ALA A 77 10.23 -12.45 -4.86
N THR A 78 9.81 -11.26 -5.30
CA THR A 78 10.20 -10.67 -6.60
C THR A 78 11.44 -9.77 -6.47
N PHE A 79 11.62 -9.12 -5.32
CA PHE A 79 12.65 -8.14 -5.04
C PHE A 79 13.39 -8.47 -3.73
N PRO A 80 14.13 -9.59 -3.67
CA PRO A 80 14.76 -10.06 -2.43
C PRO A 80 15.87 -9.11 -1.94
N GLU A 81 16.48 -8.33 -2.84
CA GLU A 81 17.51 -7.36 -2.47
C GLU A 81 16.97 -6.16 -1.67
N GLN A 82 15.66 -5.90 -1.72
CA GLN A 82 14.98 -4.82 -1.00
C GLN A 82 14.10 -5.35 0.16
N GLU A 83 14.42 -6.54 0.68
CA GLU A 83 13.61 -7.17 1.73
C GLU A 83 13.43 -6.27 2.96
N SER A 84 14.48 -5.59 3.40
CA SER A 84 14.43 -4.74 4.60
C SER A 84 13.47 -3.57 4.41
N GLU A 85 13.60 -2.86 3.29
CA GLU A 85 12.76 -1.72 2.92
C GLU A 85 11.30 -2.14 2.75
N LEU A 86 11.04 -3.27 2.09
CA LEU A 86 9.70 -3.80 1.88
C LEU A 86 9.03 -4.22 3.20
N ARG A 87 9.79 -4.74 4.18
CA ARG A 87 9.27 -5.06 5.51
C ARG A 87 8.93 -3.81 6.32
N GLU A 88 9.77 -2.78 6.27
CA GLU A 88 9.47 -1.50 6.91
C GLU A 88 8.21 -0.86 6.30
N LEU A 89 8.12 -0.84 4.97
CA LEU A 89 6.96 -0.36 4.23
C LEU A 89 5.68 -1.13 4.60
N ALA A 90 5.74 -2.47 4.62
CA ALA A 90 4.58 -3.31 4.95
C ALA A 90 4.04 -3.02 6.35
N ASN A 91 4.92 -2.88 7.33
CA ASN A 91 4.55 -2.54 8.71
C ASN A 91 3.94 -1.14 8.81
N TRP A 92 4.55 -0.16 8.13
CA TRP A 92 4.04 1.21 8.10
C TRP A 92 2.65 1.29 7.46
N VAL A 93 2.46 0.76 6.24
CA VAL A 93 1.17 0.79 5.55
C VAL A 93 0.07 0.13 6.39
N ALA A 94 0.37 -1.00 7.03
CA ALA A 94 -0.59 -1.68 7.90
C ALA A 94 -0.97 -0.84 9.13
N GLY A 95 -0.03 -0.06 9.68
CA GLY A 95 -0.29 0.86 10.79
C GLY A 95 -1.07 2.10 10.38
N ALA A 96 -0.81 2.63 9.18
CA ALA A 96 -1.39 3.87 8.68
C ALA A 96 -2.87 3.77 8.28
N VAL A 97 -3.36 2.55 8.02
CA VAL A 97 -4.78 2.31 7.64
C VAL A 97 -5.64 1.70 8.75
N ARG A 98 -5.11 1.61 9.98
CA ARG A 98 -5.81 1.06 11.16
C ARG A 98 -6.70 2.06 11.88
#